data_AF-A0A9X6PMJ7-F1
#
_entry.id   AF-A0A9X6PMJ7-F1
#
_cell.length_a   1.000
_cell.length_b   1.000
_cell.length_c   1.000
_cell.angle_alpha   90.00
_cell.angle_beta   90.00
_cell.angle_gamma   90.00
#
_symmetry.space_group_name_H-M   'P 1'
#
loop_
_entity.id
_entity.type
_entity.pdbx_description
1 polymer ?
#
loop_
_entity_poly.entity_id
_entity_poly.type
_entity_poly.pdbx_seq_one_letter_code
_entity_poly.pdbx_strand_id
1 'polypeptide(L)'
;MRWQYNHLNTTPYLHPSKELRSMYNESRSRAETESILNHMRNHEVLDNKAYKGYFSLSQVLEEDLYGQEEDILNWEILMDCYDVVLTRAGIKFREKEEEE
;
A
#
# COMPACT_ATOMS: atom_id res chain seq x y z
N MET A 1 16.47 12.19 7.37
CA MET A 1 16.49 11.37 6.15
C MET A 1 17.87 11.47 5.51
N ARG A 2 18.48 10.34 5.09
CA ARG A 2 19.80 10.35 4.46
C ARG A 2 19.74 10.90 3.01
N TRP A 3 20.84 11.49 2.55
CA TRP A 3 20.91 12.19 1.26
C TRP A 3 20.48 11.32 0.07
N GLN A 4 20.85 10.02 0.09
CA GLN A 4 20.54 9.07 -0.98
C GLN A 4 19.03 8.92 -1.24
N TYR A 5 18.19 9.00 -0.20
CA TYR A 5 16.73 8.90 -0.35
C TYR A 5 16.13 10.21 -0.84
N ASN A 6 16.63 11.36 -0.37
CA ASN A 6 16.23 12.66 -0.93
C ASN A 6 16.57 12.76 -2.42
N HIS A 7 17.73 12.20 -2.81
CA HIS A 7 18.19 12.26 -4.19
C HIS A 7 17.24 11.55 -5.16
N LEU A 8 16.59 10.46 -4.74
CA LEU A 8 15.58 9.75 -5.54
C LEU A 8 14.44 10.65 -6.04
N ASN A 9 14.08 11.70 -5.28
CA ASN A 9 13.03 12.63 -5.68
C ASN A 9 13.50 13.68 -6.70
N THR A 10 14.81 13.74 -6.97
CA THR A 10 15.43 14.75 -7.84
C THR A 10 16.07 14.14 -9.09
N THR A 11 16.25 12.82 -9.12
CA THR A 11 16.86 12.14 -10.26
C THR A 11 15.88 12.08 -11.43
N PRO A 12 16.34 12.36 -12.66
CA PRO A 12 15.48 12.31 -13.85
C PRO A 12 15.34 10.89 -14.42
N TYR A 13 16.04 9.90 -13.86
CA TYR A 13 16.07 8.52 -14.34
C TYR A 13 15.63 7.54 -13.25
N LEU A 14 15.06 6.43 -13.70
CA LEU A 14 14.62 5.35 -12.85
C LEU A 14 15.82 4.51 -12.37
N HIS A 15 16.01 4.42 -11.06
CA HIS A 15 16.97 3.50 -10.48
C HIS A 15 16.52 2.04 -10.66
N PRO A 16 17.44 1.09 -10.93
CA PRO A 16 17.12 -0.32 -11.06
C PRO A 16 16.40 -0.88 -9.83
N SER A 17 15.41 -1.75 -10.05
CA SER A 17 14.62 -2.35 -8.95
C SER A 17 15.46 -3.07 -7.89
N LYS A 18 16.61 -3.64 -8.28
CA LYS A 18 17.54 -4.29 -7.34
C LYS A 18 18.21 -3.27 -6.40
N GLU A 19 18.56 -2.10 -6.92
CA GLU A 19 19.15 -1.02 -6.13
C GLU A 19 18.12 -0.45 -5.17
N LEU A 20 16.90 -0.16 -5.64
CA LEU A 20 15.79 0.28 -4.80
C LEU A 20 15.48 -0.72 -3.69
N ARG A 21 15.55 -2.02 -3.97
CA ARG A 21 15.39 -3.07 -2.97
C ARG A 21 16.51 -3.08 -1.93
N SER A 22 17.76 -2.82 -2.34
CA SER A 22 18.88 -2.65 -1.39
C SER A 22 18.64 -1.44 -0.49
N MET A 23 18.24 -0.31 -1.07
CA MET A 23 17.91 0.90 -0.31
C MET A 23 16.75 0.68 0.66
N TYR A 24 15.75 -0.11 0.28
CA TYR A 24 14.65 -0.49 1.18
C TYR A 24 15.14 -1.33 2.36
N ASN A 25 15.94 -2.36 2.11
CA ASN A 25 16.50 -3.21 3.17
C ASN A 25 17.38 -2.41 4.15
N GLU A 26 18.00 -1.33 3.68
CA GLU A 26 18.82 -0.43 4.49
C GLU A 26 18.03 0.74 5.11
N SER A 27 16.75 0.90 4.74
CA SER A 27 15.91 1.99 5.24
C SER A 27 15.69 1.85 6.74
N ARG A 28 15.62 2.98 7.45
CA ARG A 28 15.48 3.01 8.92
C ARG A 28 14.28 3.82 9.38
N SER A 29 13.50 4.34 8.44
CA SER A 29 12.36 5.20 8.74
C SER A 29 11.32 5.13 7.64
N ARG A 30 10.06 5.28 8.02
CA ARG A 30 8.91 5.36 7.11
C ARG A 30 9.16 6.34 5.95
N ALA A 31 9.72 7.51 6.25
CA ALA A 31 9.95 8.54 5.25
C ALA A 31 11.03 8.15 4.20
N GLU A 32 12.00 7.29 4.57
CA GLU A 32 12.95 6.71 3.61
C GLU A 32 12.27 5.68 2.71
N THR A 33 11.39 4.84 3.27
CA THR A 33 10.54 3.90 2.52
C THR A 33 9.61 4.63 1.56
N GLU A 34 8.95 5.71 2.00
CA GLU A 34 8.09 6.56 1.17
C GLU A 34 8.86 7.21 0.01
N SER A 35 10.12 7.60 0.22
CA SER A 35 10.96 8.14 -0.86
C SER A 35 11.22 7.11 -1.97
N ILE A 36 11.39 5.84 -1.62
CA ILE A 36 11.53 4.76 -2.61
C ILE A 36 10.21 4.57 -3.38
N LEU A 37 9.09 4.50 -2.66
CA LEU A 37 7.77 4.32 -3.26
C LEU A 37 7.42 5.48 -4.22
N ASN A 38 7.67 6.72 -3.79
CA ASN A 38 7.45 7.91 -4.61
C ASN A 38 8.34 7.95 -5.84
N HIS A 39 9.61 7.52 -5.73
CA HIS A 39 10.48 7.40 -6.90
C HIS A 39 9.90 6.44 -7.95
N MET A 40 9.40 5.27 -7.52
CA MET A 40 8.75 4.32 -8.42
C MET A 40 7.45 4.87 -9.02
N ARG A 41 6.68 5.64 -8.23
CA ARG A 41 5.45 6.30 -8.67
C ARG A 41 5.73 7.37 -9.73
N ASN A 42 6.74 8.21 -9.51
CA ASN A 42 7.13 9.28 -10.44
C ASN A 42 7.62 8.75 -11.79
N HIS A 43 8.11 7.51 -11.82
CA HIS A 43 8.52 6.82 -13.03
C HIS A 43 7.46 5.85 -13.60
N GLU A 44 6.23 5.88 -13.07
CA GLU A 44 5.09 5.10 -13.57
C GLU A 44 5.33 3.57 -13.58
N VAL A 45 6.21 3.09 -12.70
CA VAL A 45 6.53 1.65 -12.55
C VAL A 45 5.95 1.03 -11.28
N LEU A 46 5.36 1.84 -10.40
CA LEU A 46 4.65 1.37 -9.21
C LEU A 46 3.46 0.48 -9.61
N ASP A 47 3.34 -0.68 -8.98
CA ASP A 47 2.29 -1.68 -9.19
C ASP A 47 2.05 -2.15 -10.64
N ASN A 48 3.00 -1.90 -11.54
CA ASN A 48 2.89 -2.30 -12.93
C ASN A 48 3.44 -3.71 -13.16
N LYS A 49 2.55 -4.67 -13.47
CA LYS A 49 2.89 -6.10 -13.71
C LYS A 49 3.84 -6.34 -14.88
N ALA A 50 3.95 -5.41 -15.83
CA ALA A 50 4.95 -5.50 -16.91
C ALA A 50 6.39 -5.44 -16.36
N TYR A 51 6.57 -4.81 -15.20
CA TYR A 51 7.84 -4.56 -14.55
C TYR A 51 7.98 -5.41 -13.28
N LYS A 52 8.09 -6.73 -13.43
CA LYS A 52 8.07 -7.72 -12.32
C LYS A 52 8.93 -7.35 -11.09
N GLY A 53 10.13 -6.81 -11.32
CA GLY A 53 11.04 -6.40 -10.23
C GLY A 53 10.49 -5.24 -9.40
N TYR A 54 9.87 -4.26 -10.04
CA TYR A 54 9.24 -3.11 -9.40
C TYR A 54 7.87 -3.48 -8.83
N PHE A 55 7.08 -4.28 -9.53
CA PHE A 55 5.81 -4.82 -9.02
C PHE A 55 6.00 -5.53 -7.68
N SER A 56 6.93 -6.50 -7.62
CA SER A 56 7.23 -7.22 -6.37
C SER A 56 7.79 -6.34 -5.24
N LEU A 57 8.37 -5.18 -5.57
CA LEU A 57 8.85 -4.23 -4.58
C LEU A 57 7.70 -3.34 -4.08
N SER A 58 6.81 -2.92 -4.98
CA SER A 58 5.62 -2.11 -4.67
C SER A 58 4.76 -2.79 -3.60
N GLN A 59 4.46 -4.07 -3.81
CA GLN A 59 3.65 -4.87 -2.87
C GLN A 59 4.28 -4.93 -1.46
N VAL A 60 5.60 -5.05 -1.37
CA VAL A 60 6.31 -5.07 -0.07
C VAL A 60 6.31 -3.69 0.59
N LEU A 61 6.53 -2.63 -0.19
CA LEU A 61 6.56 -1.26 0.33
C LEU A 61 5.17 -0.81 0.80
N GLU A 62 4.12 -1.16 0.05
CA GLU A 62 2.74 -0.82 0.42
C GLU A 62 2.29 -1.57 1.67
N GLU A 63 2.63 -2.86 1.80
CA GLU A 63 2.38 -3.62 3.04
C GLU A 63 3.15 -3.03 4.24
N ASP A 64 4.41 -2.64 4.06
CA ASP A 64 5.22 -2.04 5.14
C ASP A 64 4.69 -0.66 5.57
N LEU A 65 4.20 0.13 4.62
CA LEU A 65 3.69 1.49 4.88
C LEU A 65 2.22 1.52 5.34
N TYR A 66 1.39 0.63 4.81
CA TYR A 66 -0.07 0.68 4.90
C TYR A 66 -0.71 -0.67 5.29
N GLY A 67 0.04 -1.77 5.36
CA GLY A 67 -0.50 -3.11 5.72
C GLY A 67 -1.02 -3.24 7.16
N GLN A 68 -0.87 -2.19 7.98
CA GLN A 68 -1.50 -2.06 9.31
C GLN A 68 -2.54 -0.92 9.36
N GLU A 69 -2.94 -0.34 8.23
CA GLU A 69 -4.16 0.47 8.23
C GLU A 69 -5.33 -0.49 8.43
N GLU A 70 -5.78 -0.61 9.68
CA GLU A 70 -7.17 -0.96 9.95
C GLU A 70 -8.00 0.05 9.16
N ASP A 71 -8.66 -0.41 8.09
CA ASP A 71 -9.73 0.37 7.48
C ASP A 71 -10.75 0.62 8.59
N ILE A 72 -10.75 1.85 9.13
CA ILE A 72 -11.84 2.32 9.98
C ILE A 72 -13.03 2.44 9.04
N LEU A 73 -13.72 1.31 8.86
CA LEU A 73 -14.95 1.27 8.12
C LEU A 73 -15.92 2.21 8.83
N ASN A 74 -16.34 3.27 8.13
CA ASN A 74 -17.36 4.16 8.63
C ASN A 74 -18.59 3.28 8.97
N TRP A 75 -19.05 3.38 10.22
CA TRP A 75 -20.21 2.65 10.72
C TRP A 75 -21.43 2.83 9.81
N GLU A 76 -21.58 4.02 9.21
CA GLU A 76 -22.63 4.33 8.24
C GLU A 76 -22.50 3.47 6.96
N ILE A 77 -21.30 3.33 6.39
CA ILE A 77 -21.04 2.51 5.20
C ILE A 77 -21.29 1.02 5.50
N LEU A 78 -20.84 0.56 6.68
CA LEU A 78 -21.10 -0.82 7.13
C LEU A 78 -22.59 -1.10 7.26
N MET A 79 -23.36 -0.15 7.80
CA MET A 79 -24.82 -0.25 7.91
C MET A 79 -25.51 -0.19 6.55
N ASP A 80 -24.94 0.49 5.56
CA ASP A 80 -25.49 0.54 4.21
C ASP A 80 -25.34 -0.81 3.51
N CYS A 81 -24.18 -1.46 3.60
CA CYS A 81 -23.87 -2.70 2.89
C CYS A 81 -24.30 -3.99 3.62
N TYR A 82 -24.41 -3.98 4.95
CA TYR A 82 -24.65 -5.19 5.75
C TYR A 82 -25.78 -5.05 6.76
N ASP A 83 -26.56 -6.13 6.91
CA ASP A 83 -27.47 -6.34 8.02
C ASP A 83 -26.75 -6.97 9.21
N VAL A 84 -27.00 -6.44 10.40
CA VAL A 84 -26.52 -7.00 11.68
C VAL A 84 -27.57 -7.97 12.22
N VAL A 85 -27.25 -9.27 12.21
CA VAL A 85 -28.17 -10.33 12.61
C VAL A 85 -27.72 -10.98 13.91
N LEU A 86 -28.57 -10.93 14.93
CA LEU A 86 -28.35 -11.66 16.18
C LEU A 86 -28.80 -13.12 16.03
N THR A 87 -27.86 -14.06 16.14
CA THR A 87 -28.13 -15.49 16.11
C THR A 87 -27.89 -16.13 17.48
N ARG A 88 -28.31 -17.38 17.68
CA ARG A 88 -27.99 -18.16 18.90
C ARG A 88 -26.48 -18.34 19.12
N ALA A 89 -25.67 -18.18 18.07
CA ALA A 89 -24.22 -18.26 18.13
C ALA A 89 -23.55 -16.88 18.32
N GLY A 90 -24.32 -15.79 18.40
CA GLY A 90 -23.82 -14.41 18.51
C GLY A 90 -24.21 -13.53 17.32
N ILE A 91 -23.59 -12.34 17.27
CA ILE A 91 -23.80 -11.34 16.21
C ILE A 91 -23.10 -11.80 14.92
N LYS A 92 -23.81 -11.73 13.79
CA LYS A 92 -23.27 -11.98 12.45
C LYS A 92 -23.65 -10.83 11.52
N PHE A 93 -22.81 -10.59 10.52
CA PHE A 93 -23.10 -9.65 9.44
C PHE A 93 -23.56 -10.43 8.21
N ARG A 94 -24.62 -9.96 7.55
CA ARG A 94 -25.15 -10.51 6.30
C ARG A 94 -25.14 -9.40 5.26
N GLU A 95 -24.56 -9.65 4.10
CA GLU A 95 -24.56 -8.69 2.98
C GLU A 95 -25.99 -8.45 2.50
N LYS A 96 -26.35 -7.18 2.29
CA LYS A 96 -27.64 -6.82 1.70
C LYS A 96 -27.56 -7.09 0.19
N GLU A 97 -28.62 -7.67 -0.36
CA GLU A 97 -28.76 -7.75 -1.80
C GLU A 97 -29.07 -6.32 -2.30
N GLU A 98 -28.32 -5.82 -3.29
CA GLU A 98 -28.65 -4.56 -3.96
C GLU A 98 -30.05 -4.71 -4.60
N GLU A 99 -31.02 -3.89 -4.18
CA GLU A 99 -32.28 -3.77 -4.90
C GLU A 99 -31.98 -3.07 -6.25
N GLU A 100 -32.10 -3.81 -7.36
CA GLU A 100 -32.07 -3.29 -8.75
C GLU A 100 -33.14 -2.23 -9.02
#